data_AF-A0A4R3WZG4-F1
#
_entry.id   AF-A0A4R3WZG4-F1
#
_cell.length_a   1.000
_cell.length_b   1.000
_cell.length_c   1.000
_cell.angle_alpha   90.00
_cell.angle_beta   90.00
_cell.angle_gamma   90.00
#
_symmetry.space_group_name_H-M   'P 1'
#
loop_
_entity.id
_entity.type
_entity.pdbx_description
1 polymer ?
#
loop_
_entity_poly.entity_id
_entity_poly.type
_entity_poly.pdbx_seq_one_letter_code
_entity_poly.pdbx_strand_id
1 'polypeptide(L)'
;MAELRDQLAAEYTMLQNQYETFDTRALTIKSWSAPLLAGGLGIALKEGSLGLVLATALVALCLWFLEGIWKSFQYSYIHRIDLLESYFRGEIEDGALRPYQIRRAWMEEYGRWYGKSAVLWSLLRKPFVFLPYLPIVLACIPAIVWIVENKR
;
A
#
# COMPACT_ATOMS: atom_id res chain seq x y z
N MET A 1 23.61 15.12 -25.34
CA MET A 1 23.66 13.63 -25.36
C MET A 1 24.00 13.09 -23.99
N ALA A 2 25.23 13.31 -23.46
CA ALA A 2 25.59 12.91 -22.09
C ALA A 2 24.65 13.52 -21.02
N GLU A 3 24.37 14.82 -21.12
CA GLU A 3 23.52 15.53 -20.14
C GLU A 3 22.08 14.96 -20.02
N LEU A 4 21.42 14.63 -21.15
CA LEU A 4 20.08 14.04 -21.13
C LEU A 4 20.10 12.65 -20.48
N ARG A 5 21.06 11.81 -20.88
CA ARG A 5 21.22 10.47 -20.33
C ARG A 5 21.47 10.52 -18.82
N ASP A 6 22.30 11.45 -18.36
CA ASP A 6 22.62 11.64 -16.95
C ASP A 6 21.41 12.16 -16.17
N GLN A 7 20.63 13.09 -16.73
CA GLN A 7 19.37 13.57 -16.13
C GLN A 7 18.32 12.46 -15.99
N LEU A 8 18.17 11.61 -17.01
CA LEU A 8 17.25 10.47 -16.98
C LEU A 8 17.73 9.39 -15.99
N ALA A 9 19.04 9.19 -15.86
CA ALA A 9 19.61 8.25 -14.88
C ALA A 9 19.40 8.74 -13.44
N ALA A 10 19.56 10.05 -13.21
CA ALA A 10 19.24 10.69 -11.94
C ALA A 10 17.75 10.57 -11.61
N GLU A 11 16.87 10.81 -12.59
CA GLU A 11 15.42 10.64 -12.43
C GLU A 11 15.06 9.18 -12.09
N TYR A 12 15.61 8.21 -12.81
CA TYR A 12 15.40 6.78 -12.56
C TYR A 12 15.78 6.40 -11.13
N THR A 13 16.98 6.80 -10.70
CA THR A 13 17.47 6.52 -9.34
C THR A 13 16.56 7.14 -8.28
N MET A 14 16.10 8.38 -8.49
CA MET A 14 15.18 9.04 -7.58
C MET A 14 13.82 8.32 -7.50
N LEU A 15 13.27 7.88 -8.64
CA LEU A 15 12.00 7.15 -8.69
C LEU A 15 12.11 5.76 -8.05
N GLN A 16 13.17 5.03 -8.34
CA GLN A 16 13.41 3.71 -7.78
C GLN A 16 13.52 3.78 -6.24
N ASN A 17 14.30 4.73 -5.73
CA ASN A 17 14.41 4.97 -4.29
C ASN A 17 13.06 5.33 -3.66
N GLN A 18 12.26 6.16 -4.33
CA GLN A 18 10.93 6.53 -3.85
C GLN A 18 9.99 5.32 -3.83
N TYR A 19 10.04 4.47 -4.87
CA TYR A 19 9.24 3.26 -4.99
C TYR A 19 9.58 2.25 -3.87
N GLU A 20 10.86 2.03 -3.59
CA GLU A 20 11.33 1.15 -2.51
C GLU A 20 11.02 1.70 -1.11
N THR A 21 11.01 3.04 -0.97
CA THR A 21 10.63 3.70 0.28
C THR A 21 9.18 3.41 0.67
N PHE A 22 8.26 3.27 -0.30
CA PHE A 22 6.89 2.85 -0.01
C PHE A 22 6.84 1.46 0.62
N ASP A 23 7.61 0.50 0.09
CA ASP A 23 7.64 -0.86 0.63
C ASP A 23 8.26 -0.91 2.03
N THR A 24 9.35 -0.15 2.25
CA THR A 24 9.97 -0.04 3.57
C THR A 24 8.98 0.51 4.60
N ARG A 25 8.26 1.59 4.26
CA ARG A 25 7.24 2.18 5.15
C ARG A 25 6.07 1.23 5.39
N ALA A 26 5.62 0.51 4.36
CA ALA A 26 4.56 -0.48 4.51
C ALA A 26 4.96 -1.61 5.46
N LEU A 27 6.19 -2.13 5.34
CA LEU A 27 6.74 -3.12 6.28
C LEU A 27 6.83 -2.57 7.71
N THR A 28 7.29 -1.34 7.89
CA THR A 28 7.33 -0.70 9.22
C THR A 28 5.93 -0.64 9.85
N ILE A 29 4.91 -0.19 9.10
CA ILE A 29 3.54 -0.13 9.62
C ILE A 29 3.04 -1.53 10.01
N LYS A 30 3.28 -2.54 9.18
CA LYS A 30 2.89 -3.92 9.46
C LYS A 30 3.53 -4.47 10.73
N SER A 31 4.82 -4.22 10.92
CA SER A 31 5.58 -4.65 12.10
C SER A 31 5.01 -4.07 13.40
N TRP A 32 4.46 -2.86 13.37
CA TRP A 32 3.80 -2.26 14.53
C TRP A 32 2.32 -2.64 14.64
N SER A 33 1.60 -2.71 13.52
CA SER A 33 0.16 -2.98 13.54
C SER A 33 -0.16 -4.38 14.01
N ALA A 34 0.58 -5.40 13.58
CA ALA A 34 0.31 -6.79 13.94
C ALA A 34 0.28 -7.02 15.47
N PRO A 35 1.33 -6.66 16.25
CA PRO A 35 1.30 -6.83 17.69
C PRO A 35 0.29 -5.92 18.39
N LEU A 36 0.08 -4.69 17.92
CA LEU A 36 -0.90 -3.76 18.52
C LEU A 36 -2.34 -4.26 18.35
N LEU A 37 -2.67 -4.76 17.16
CA LEU A 37 -3.99 -5.32 16.88
C LEU A 37 -4.23 -6.64 17.61
N ALA A 38 -3.24 -7.54 17.63
CA ALA A 38 -3.32 -8.79 18.38
C ALA A 38 -3.43 -8.54 19.89
N GLY A 39 -2.63 -7.61 20.43
CA GLY A 39 -2.69 -7.18 21.82
C GLY A 39 -4.02 -6.53 22.17
N GLY A 40 -4.54 -5.65 21.30
CA GLY A 40 -5.85 -5.03 21.44
C GLY A 40 -6.99 -6.04 21.53
N LEU A 41 -6.97 -7.06 20.65
CA LEU A 41 -7.93 -8.16 20.71
C LEU A 41 -7.80 -8.98 22.00
N GLY A 42 -6.57 -9.28 22.43
CA GLY A 42 -6.31 -9.99 23.68
C GLY A 42 -6.84 -9.25 24.92
N ILE A 43 -6.62 -7.94 24.99
CA ILE A 43 -7.16 -7.08 26.05
C ILE A 43 -8.70 -7.05 25.99
N ALA A 44 -9.26 -6.91 24.79
CA ALA A 44 -10.72 -6.89 24.60
C ALA A 44 -11.40 -8.17 25.11
N LEU A 45 -10.78 -9.33 24.85
CA LEU A 45 -11.24 -10.62 25.36
C LEU A 45 -11.09 -10.70 26.89
N LYS A 46 -9.94 -10.29 27.44
CA LYS A 46 -9.71 -10.30 28.88
C LYS A 46 -10.73 -9.45 29.65
N GLU A 47 -11.10 -8.29 29.11
CA GLU A 47 -12.05 -7.36 29.73
C GLU A 47 -13.51 -7.66 29.38
N GLY A 48 -13.78 -8.59 28.46
CA GLY A 48 -15.13 -8.81 27.93
C GLY A 48 -15.71 -7.54 27.27
N SER A 49 -14.86 -6.70 26.69
CA SER A 49 -15.26 -5.39 26.15
C SER A 49 -15.57 -5.48 24.66
N LEU A 50 -16.88 -5.49 24.33
CA LEU A 50 -17.34 -5.44 22.95
C LEU A 50 -16.81 -4.19 22.22
N GLY A 51 -16.74 -3.05 22.93
CA GLY A 51 -16.22 -1.80 22.38
C GLY A 51 -14.78 -1.92 21.91
N LEU A 52 -13.92 -2.60 22.69
CA LEU A 52 -12.52 -2.82 22.30
C LEU A 52 -12.38 -3.79 21.12
N VAL A 53 -13.24 -4.81 21.02
CA VAL A 53 -13.24 -5.71 19.85
C VAL A 53 -13.63 -4.94 18.58
N LEU A 54 -14.69 -4.14 18.65
CA LEU A 54 -15.15 -3.33 17.52
C LEU A 54 -14.11 -2.27 17.12
N ALA A 55 -13.48 -1.61 18.09
CA ALA A 55 -12.39 -0.67 17.82
C ALA A 55 -11.21 -1.36 17.14
N THR A 56 -10.81 -2.54 17.61
CA THR A 56 -9.73 -3.34 17.01
C THR A 56 -10.04 -3.71 15.57
N ALA A 57 -11.25 -4.20 15.30
CA ALA A 57 -11.71 -4.54 13.95
C ALA A 57 -11.71 -3.32 13.02
N LEU A 58 -12.19 -2.17 13.51
CA LEU A 58 -12.21 -0.93 12.75
C LEU A 58 -10.81 -0.46 12.38
N VAL A 59 -9.86 -0.46 13.33
CA VAL A 59 -8.47 -0.07 13.05
C VAL A 59 -7.84 -1.03 12.04
N ALA A 60 -8.07 -2.34 12.18
CA ALA A 60 -7.57 -3.33 11.21
C ALA A 60 -8.13 -3.07 9.79
N LEU A 61 -9.42 -2.76 9.66
CA LEU A 61 -10.05 -2.41 8.38
C LEU A 61 -9.49 -1.10 7.80
N CYS A 62 -9.28 -0.08 8.63
CA CYS A 62 -8.68 1.19 8.21
C CYS A 62 -7.25 0.99 7.69
N LEU A 63 -6.43 0.19 8.38
CA LEU A 63 -5.07 -0.10 7.95
C LEU A 63 -5.05 -0.92 6.65
N TRP A 64 -5.94 -1.91 6.53
CA TRP A 64 -6.09 -2.68 5.30
C TRP A 64 -6.44 -1.77 4.12
N PHE A 65 -7.43 -0.88 4.31
CA PHE A 65 -7.84 0.07 3.27
C PHE A 65 -6.74 1.06 2.90
N LEU A 66 -6.06 1.61 3.91
CA LEU A 66 -4.94 2.54 3.73
C LEU A 66 -3.80 1.93 2.92
N GLU A 67 -3.45 0.66 3.19
CA GLU A 67 -2.42 -0.02 2.42
C GLU A 67 -2.81 -0.19 0.94
N GLY A 68 -4.08 -0.50 0.66
CA GLY A 68 -4.58 -0.53 -0.71
C GLY A 68 -4.40 0.80 -1.45
N ILE A 69 -4.72 1.92 -0.80
CA ILE A 69 -4.51 3.26 -1.35
C ILE A 69 -3.03 3.54 -1.59
N TRP A 70 -2.17 3.20 -0.62
CA TRP A 70 -0.72 3.37 -0.77
C TRP A 70 -0.16 2.58 -1.94
N LYS A 71 -0.68 1.37 -2.19
CA LYS A 71 -0.28 0.57 -3.35
C LYS A 71 -0.73 1.19 -4.66
N SER A 72 -1.90 1.83 -4.71
CA SER A 72 -2.28 2.66 -5.87
C SER A 72 -1.27 3.77 -6.12
N PHE A 73 -0.83 4.47 -5.06
CA PHE A 73 0.15 5.56 -5.21
C PHE A 73 1.54 5.06 -5.64
N GLN A 74 1.99 3.94 -5.08
CA GLN A 74 3.26 3.31 -5.44
C GLN A 74 3.26 2.85 -6.90
N TYR A 75 2.20 2.16 -7.34
CA TYR A 75 2.14 1.58 -8.68
C TYR A 75 1.97 2.61 -9.80
N SER A 76 1.45 3.80 -9.51
CA SER A 76 1.44 4.91 -10.47
C SER A 76 2.84 5.36 -10.91
N TYR A 77 3.91 5.01 -10.19
CA TYR A 77 5.29 5.30 -10.63
C TYR A 77 5.83 4.28 -11.64
N ILE A 78 5.26 3.07 -11.70
CA ILE A 78 5.79 1.96 -12.51
C ILE A 78 5.90 2.35 -13.98
N HIS A 79 4.87 2.98 -14.54
CA HIS A 79 4.89 3.38 -15.95
C HIS A 79 6.07 4.30 -16.30
N ARG A 80 6.41 5.25 -15.41
CA ARG A 80 7.54 6.15 -15.66
C ARG A 80 8.88 5.43 -15.50
N ILE A 81 8.97 4.50 -14.57
CA ILE A 81 10.15 3.63 -14.40
C ILE A 81 10.34 2.80 -15.68
N ASP A 82 9.31 2.13 -16.17
CA ASP A 82 9.34 1.33 -17.39
C ASP A 82 9.78 2.14 -18.62
N LEU A 83 9.28 3.39 -18.76
CA LEU A 83 9.68 4.30 -19.84
C LEU A 83 11.17 4.67 -19.77
N LEU A 84 11.70 4.91 -18.56
CA LEU A 84 13.12 5.20 -18.38
C LEU A 84 13.97 3.97 -18.72
N GLU A 85 13.55 2.78 -18.31
CA GLU A 85 14.24 1.55 -18.66
C GLU A 85 14.23 1.27 -20.16
N SER A 86 13.10 1.50 -20.85
CA SER A 86 13.02 1.40 -22.32
C SER A 86 14.01 2.33 -23.02
N TYR A 87 14.17 3.56 -22.53
CA TYR A 87 15.20 4.47 -23.02
C TYR A 87 16.61 3.90 -22.83
N PHE A 88 16.93 3.38 -21.65
CA PHE A 88 18.25 2.78 -21.40
C PHE A 88 18.51 1.48 -22.17
N ARG A 89 17.46 0.76 -22.60
CA ARG A 89 17.54 -0.39 -23.51
C ARG A 89 17.73 0.02 -24.98
N GLY A 90 17.65 1.30 -25.32
CA GLY A 90 17.73 1.80 -26.69
C GLY A 90 16.45 1.59 -27.50
N GLU A 91 15.31 1.34 -26.85
CA GLU A 91 14.01 1.17 -27.50
C GLU A 91 13.34 2.50 -27.86
N ILE A 92 13.82 3.60 -27.27
CA ILE A 92 13.29 4.96 -27.44
C ILE A 92 14.40 5.83 -28.01
N GLU A 93 14.08 6.60 -29.05
CA GLU A 93 15.01 7.54 -29.68
C GLU A 93 15.44 8.67 -28.72
N ASP A 94 16.68 9.13 -28.89
CA ASP A 94 17.21 10.26 -28.14
C ASP A 94 16.37 11.51 -28.37
N GLY A 95 15.90 12.13 -27.26
CA GLY A 95 15.07 13.34 -27.30
C GLY A 95 13.55 13.08 -27.34
N ALA A 96 13.10 11.84 -27.53
CA ALA A 96 11.68 11.49 -27.42
C ALA A 96 11.18 11.55 -25.96
N LEU A 97 12.09 11.38 -24.99
CA LEU A 97 11.78 11.44 -23.57
C LEU A 97 12.32 12.72 -22.92
N ARG A 98 11.43 13.48 -22.28
CA ARG A 98 11.80 14.65 -21.47
C ARG A 98 12.07 14.21 -20.03
N PRO A 99 13.16 14.69 -19.39
CA PRO A 99 13.46 14.34 -18.01
C PRO A 99 12.54 15.07 -17.01
N TYR A 100 12.52 14.55 -15.79
CA TYR A 100 11.84 15.11 -14.61
C TYR A 100 10.32 15.33 -14.77
N GLN A 101 9.64 14.44 -15.52
CA GLN A 101 8.19 14.51 -15.74
C GLN A 101 7.38 13.66 -14.73
N ILE A 102 7.97 13.35 -13.58
CA ILE A 102 7.44 12.40 -12.58
C ILE A 102 6.00 12.70 -12.17
N ARG A 103 5.72 13.91 -11.69
CA ARG A 103 4.38 14.28 -11.20
C ARG A 103 3.33 14.15 -12.29
N ARG A 104 3.68 14.55 -13.52
CA ARG A 104 2.76 14.48 -14.65
C ARG A 104 2.45 13.03 -15.01
N ALA A 105 3.48 12.21 -15.20
CA ALA A 105 3.32 10.79 -15.49
C ALA A 105 2.51 10.07 -14.39
N TRP A 106 2.79 10.38 -13.12
CA TRP A 106 2.05 9.83 -11.99
C TRP A 106 0.57 10.23 -12.02
N MET A 107 0.24 11.51 -12.26
CA MET A 107 -1.15 11.98 -12.32
C MET A 107 -1.94 11.37 -13.47
N GLU A 108 -1.29 11.22 -14.63
CA GLU A 108 -1.87 10.57 -15.80
C GLU A 108 -2.19 9.10 -15.50
N GLU A 109 -1.25 8.33 -14.94
CA GLU A 109 -1.46 6.92 -14.58
C GLU A 109 -2.46 6.74 -13.43
N TYR A 110 -2.40 7.60 -12.42
CA TYR A 110 -3.36 7.57 -11.32
C TYR A 110 -4.79 7.85 -11.82
N GLY A 111 -4.99 8.92 -12.60
CA GLY A 111 -6.31 9.25 -13.15
C GLY A 111 -6.85 8.19 -14.11
N ARG A 112 -5.96 7.58 -14.92
CA ARG A 112 -6.33 6.58 -15.92
C ARG A 112 -6.64 5.21 -15.32
N TRP A 113 -5.89 4.79 -14.29
CA TRP A 113 -5.98 3.44 -13.73
C TRP A 113 -6.11 3.41 -12.22
N TYR A 114 -5.08 3.84 -11.48
CA TYR A 114 -4.92 3.51 -10.06
C TYR A 114 -5.83 4.29 -9.10
N GLY A 115 -6.46 5.36 -9.57
CA GLY A 115 -7.47 6.13 -8.84
C GLY A 115 -8.89 5.55 -8.96
N LYS A 116 -9.09 4.50 -9.77
CA LYS A 116 -10.39 3.85 -9.92
C LYS A 116 -10.67 2.91 -8.75
N SER A 117 -11.88 2.95 -8.21
CA SER A 117 -12.32 2.08 -7.11
C SER A 117 -12.17 0.59 -7.44
N ALA A 118 -12.41 0.18 -8.68
CA ALA A 118 -12.24 -1.20 -9.12
C ALA A 118 -10.78 -1.70 -8.96
N VAL A 119 -9.79 -0.83 -9.23
CA VAL A 119 -8.38 -1.17 -9.06
C VAL A 119 -8.05 -1.24 -7.57
N LEU A 120 -8.56 -0.33 -6.76
CA LEU A 120 -8.40 -0.40 -5.30
C LEU A 120 -8.91 -1.73 -4.74
N TRP A 121 -10.08 -2.20 -5.17
CA TRP A 121 -10.60 -3.52 -4.76
C TRP A 121 -9.69 -4.68 -5.18
N SER A 122 -9.07 -4.60 -6.35
CA SER A 122 -8.08 -5.57 -6.80
C SER A 122 -6.82 -5.54 -5.92
N LEU A 123 -6.35 -4.35 -5.54
CA LEU A 123 -5.19 -4.17 -4.66
C LEU A 123 -5.45 -4.70 -3.24
N LEU A 124 -6.63 -4.43 -2.68
CA LEU A 124 -7.00 -4.92 -1.34
C LEU A 124 -7.00 -6.46 -1.26
N ARG A 125 -7.24 -7.15 -2.38
CA ARG A 125 -7.22 -8.62 -2.47
C ARG A 125 -5.83 -9.21 -2.69
N LYS A 126 -4.79 -8.40 -2.86
CA LYS A 126 -3.44 -8.93 -3.01
C LYS A 126 -2.97 -9.54 -1.68
N PRO A 127 -2.34 -10.74 -1.69
CA PRO A 127 -1.92 -11.43 -0.45
C PRO A 127 -1.12 -10.56 0.49
N PHE A 128 -0.13 -9.82 -0.03
CA PHE A 128 0.70 -8.97 0.81
C PHE A 128 -0.07 -7.82 1.47
N VAL A 129 -1.24 -7.43 0.96
CA VAL A 129 -2.09 -6.35 1.50
C VAL A 129 -3.04 -6.89 2.57
N PHE A 130 -3.77 -7.98 2.31
CA PHE A 130 -4.78 -8.46 3.27
C PHE A 130 -4.22 -9.31 4.40
N LEU A 131 -3.12 -10.05 4.19
CA LEU A 131 -2.61 -11.03 5.15
C LEU A 131 -2.33 -10.46 6.56
N PRO A 132 -1.83 -9.22 6.73
CA PRO A 132 -1.59 -8.67 8.07
C PRO A 132 -2.88 -8.29 8.84
N TYR A 133 -4.01 -8.09 8.16
CA TYR A 133 -5.19 -7.47 8.73
C TYR A 133 -6.42 -8.39 8.75
N LEU A 134 -6.64 -9.12 7.65
CA LEU A 134 -7.81 -9.99 7.50
C LEU A 134 -7.90 -11.07 8.60
N PRO A 135 -6.80 -11.75 9.01
CA PRO A 135 -6.88 -12.70 10.11
C PRO A 135 -7.36 -12.08 11.43
N ILE A 136 -6.97 -10.83 11.73
CA ILE A 136 -7.43 -10.13 12.93
C ILE A 136 -8.92 -9.81 12.81
N VAL A 137 -9.37 -9.25 11.67
CA VAL A 137 -10.79 -8.95 11.43
C VAL A 137 -11.65 -10.20 11.58
N LEU A 138 -11.19 -11.33 11.04
CA LEU A 138 -11.87 -12.62 11.18
C LEU A 138 -11.87 -13.12 12.63
N ALA A 139 -10.78 -12.93 13.37
CA ALA A 139 -10.70 -13.30 14.79
C ALA A 139 -11.61 -12.45 15.70
N CYS A 140 -11.94 -11.22 15.30
CA CYS A 140 -12.91 -10.39 16.01
C CYS A 140 -14.34 -10.97 15.98
N ILE A 141 -14.72 -11.74 14.95
CA ILE A 141 -16.07 -12.33 14.83
C ILE A 141 -16.37 -13.33 15.96
N PRO A 142 -15.58 -14.41 16.17
CA PRO A 142 -15.81 -15.33 17.28
C PRO A 142 -15.58 -14.65 18.65
N ALA A 143 -14.69 -13.65 18.73
CA ALA A 143 -14.52 -12.87 19.96
C ALA A 143 -15.81 -12.13 20.35
N ILE A 144 -16.52 -11.53 19.39
CA ILE A 144 -17.82 -10.91 19.64
C ILE A 144 -18.83 -11.94 20.17
N VAL A 145 -18.94 -13.10 19.52
CA VAL A 145 -19.85 -14.17 19.95
C VAL A 145 -19.56 -14.60 21.38
N TRP A 146 -18.29 -14.88 21.68
CA TRP A 146 -17.85 -15.30 23.02
C TRP A 146 -18.18 -14.24 24.09
N ILE A 147 -17.90 -12.96 23.83
CA ILE A 147 -18.21 -11.88 24.78
C ILE A 147 -19.71 -11.74 25.02
N VAL A 148 -20.53 -11.90 23.98
CA VAL A 148 -22.00 -11.79 24.09
C VAL A 148 -22.59 -12.97 24.86
N GLU A 149 -22.08 -14.18 24.65
CA GLU A 149 -22.51 -15.38 25.37
C GLU A 149 -22.13 -15.33 26.85
N ASN A 150 -20.90 -14.92 27.18
CA ASN A 150 -20.44 -14.83 28.57
C ASN A 150 -21.01 -13.65 29.38
N LYS A 151 -21.72 -12.72 28.74
CA LYS A 151 -22.43 -11.62 29.41
C LYS A 151 -23.90 -11.91 29.72
N ARG A 152 -24.46 -13.00 29.17
CA ARG A 152 -25.78 -13.51 29.54
C ARG A 152 -25.69 -14.35 30.80
#